data_AF-A0A401TP86-F1
#
_entry.id   AF-A0A401TP86-F1
#
_cell.length_a   1.000
_cell.length_b   1.000
_cell.length_c   1.000
_cell.angle_alpha   90.00
_cell.angle_beta   90.00
_cell.angle_gamma   90.00
#
_symmetry.space_group_name_H-M   'P 1'
#
loop_
_entity.id
_entity.type
_entity.pdbx_description
1 polymer ?
#
loop_
_entity_poly.entity_id
_entity_poly.type
_entity_poly.pdbx_seq_one_letter_code
_entity_poly.pdbx_strand_id
1 'polypeptide(L)'
;VSFLLTNALTRRRRRAAEDFGNELYRELAHTSGGLAVVSQRQDIFELTSIIDDTAHPELVTVLQRESNPDFRDNVYIFPVDGTLRNVTIYISGRPALFRITQPG
;
A
#
# COMPACT_ATOMS: atom_id res chain seq x y z
N VAL A 1 0.75 -1.71 5.15
CA VAL A 1 -0.30 -2.22 6.08
C VAL A 1 -1.64 -2.19 5.37
N SER A 2 -2.42 -3.29 5.41
CA SER A 2 -3.68 -3.39 4.68
C SER A 2 -4.89 -3.29 5.62
N PHE A 3 -5.93 -2.59 5.16
CA PHE A 3 -7.16 -2.32 5.90
C PHE A 3 -8.38 -2.78 5.10
N LEU A 4 -9.30 -3.48 5.77
CA LEU A 4 -10.66 -3.70 5.29
C LEU A 4 -11.57 -2.63 5.89
N LEU A 5 -12.14 -1.80 5.03
CA LEU A 5 -13.05 -0.72 5.41
C LEU A 5 -14.49 -1.15 5.11
N THR A 6 -15.42 -0.83 5.99
CA THR A 6 -16.85 -1.13 5.79
C THR A 6 -17.66 0.15 5.73
N ASN A 7 -18.38 0.37 4.63
CA ASN A 7 -19.36 1.45 4.56
C ASN A 7 -20.68 0.95 5.14
N ALA A 8 -20.99 1.35 6.37
CA ALA A 8 -22.31 1.09 6.95
C ALA A 8 -23.35 1.89 6.19
N LEU A 9 -24.32 1.22 5.55
CA LEU A 9 -25.46 1.85 4.90
C LEU A 9 -26.42 2.47 5.94
N THR A 10 -26.01 3.52 6.65
CA THR A 10 -26.84 4.18 7.66
C THR A 10 -27.06 5.66 7.39
N ARG A 11 -28.26 5.93 6.84
CA ARG A 11 -29.06 7.17 6.90
C ARG A 11 -28.28 8.47 7.09
N ARG A 12 -27.93 9.09 5.95
CA ARG A 12 -27.85 10.54 5.57
C ARG A 12 -27.36 11.63 6.56
N ARG A 13 -27.16 11.38 7.86
CA ARG A 13 -26.68 12.36 8.87
C ARG A 13 -25.28 12.08 9.40
N ARG A 14 -24.66 10.92 9.12
CA ARG A 14 -23.31 10.55 9.59
C ARG A 14 -22.21 10.53 8.52
N ARG A 15 -22.51 10.93 7.28
CA ARG A 15 -21.56 10.84 6.15
C ARG A 15 -20.22 11.54 6.42
N ALA A 16 -20.24 12.72 7.05
CA ALA A 16 -19.02 13.49 7.30
C ALA A 16 -18.02 12.84 8.27
N ALA A 17 -18.48 12.05 9.24
CA ALA A 17 -17.60 11.42 10.24
C ALA A 17 -17.06 10.05 9.78
N GLU A 18 -17.84 9.32 8.97
CA GLU A 18 -17.44 8.01 8.42
C GLU A 18 -16.55 8.16 7.17
N ASP A 19 -16.77 9.19 6.34
CA ASP A 19 -15.87 9.51 5.22
C ASP A 19 -14.46 9.87 5.72
N PHE A 20 -14.35 10.66 6.79
CA PHE A 20 -13.05 11.04 7.39
C PHE A 20 -12.29 9.84 7.97
N GLY A 21 -13.01 8.90 8.61
CA GLY A 21 -12.39 7.68 9.16
C GLY A 21 -11.80 6.80 8.07
N ASN A 22 -12.49 6.65 6.93
CA ASN A 22 -11.99 5.86 5.81
C ASN A 22 -10.85 6.54 5.05
N GLU A 23 -10.84 7.87 4.97
CA GLU A 23 -9.75 8.64 4.36
C GLU A 23 -8.42 8.43 5.10
N LEU A 24 -8.42 8.51 6.44
CA LEU A 24 -7.22 8.24 7.24
C LEU A 24 -6.62 6.86 6.94
N TYR A 25 -7.45 5.81 6.93
CA TYR A 25 -6.95 4.46 6.67
C TYR A 25 -6.48 4.28 5.23
N ARG A 26 -7.03 5.02 4.26
CA ARG A 26 -6.52 5.05 2.89
C ARG A 26 -5.16 5.71 2.81
N GLU A 27 -4.97 6.86 3.46
CA GLU A 27 -3.68 7.55 3.49
C GLU A 27 -2.60 6.69 4.17
N LEU A 28 -2.94 6.03 5.28
CA LEU A 28 -2.03 5.11 5.96
C LEU A 28 -1.71 3.88 5.12
N ALA A 29 -2.72 3.29 4.46
CA ALA A 29 -2.50 2.19 3.52
C ALA A 29 -1.52 2.60 2.43
N HIS A 30 -1.79 3.71 1.76
CA HIS A 30 -0.97 4.26 0.67
C HIS A 30 0.46 4.61 1.11
N THR A 31 0.62 5.29 2.25
CA THR A 31 1.95 5.70 2.76
C THR A 31 2.79 4.49 3.18
N SER A 32 2.15 3.42 3.66
CA SER A 32 2.81 2.15 3.98
C SER A 32 2.80 1.15 2.82
N GLY A 33 2.32 1.62 1.66
CA GLY A 33 1.72 0.89 0.54
C GLY A 33 1.27 -0.54 0.78
N GLY A 34 0.47 -0.68 1.83
CA GLY A 34 -0.56 -1.70 1.81
C GLY A 34 -1.81 -1.20 1.11
N LEU A 35 -2.91 -1.92 1.30
CA LEU A 35 -4.14 -1.73 0.55
C LEU A 35 -5.29 -1.32 1.47
N ALA A 36 -6.09 -0.33 1.07
CA ALA A 36 -7.36 -0.03 1.71
C ALA A 36 -8.51 -0.47 0.80
N VAL A 37 -9.24 -1.52 1.18
CA VAL A 37 -10.37 -2.05 0.42
C VAL A 37 -11.67 -1.67 1.09
N VAL A 38 -12.56 -0.98 0.37
CA VAL A 38 -13.92 -0.71 0.85
C VAL A 38 -14.82 -1.88 0.47
N SER A 39 -15.48 -2.45 1.48
CA SER A 39 -16.31 -3.64 1.37
C SER A 39 -17.71 -3.41 1.91
N GLN A 40 -18.67 -4.20 1.43
CA GLN A 40 -19.95 -4.37 2.10
C GLN A 40 -19.86 -5.51 3.11
N ARG A 41 -20.68 -5.49 4.16
CA ARG A 41 -20.64 -6.50 5.24
C ARG A 41 -20.70 -7.96 4.74
N GLN A 42 -21.35 -8.18 3.61
CA GLN A 42 -21.51 -9.50 3.00
C GLN A 42 -20.25 -10.00 2.26
N ASP A 43 -19.33 -9.11 1.88
CA ASP A 43 -18.14 -9.43 1.07
C ASP A 43 -16.87 -9.60 1.92
N ILE A 44 -16.94 -9.35 3.24
CA ILE A 44 -15.75 -9.32 4.12
C ILE A 44 -15.03 -10.67 4.13
N PHE A 45 -15.77 -11.78 4.21
CA PHE A 45 -15.15 -13.11 4.26
C PHE A 45 -14.42 -13.47 2.96
N GLU A 46 -14.99 -13.12 1.81
CA GLU A 46 -14.38 -13.35 0.50
C GLU A 46 -13.09 -12.51 0.36
N LEU A 47 -13.15 -11.23 0.70
CA LEU A 47 -12.00 -10.32 0.65
C LEU A 47 -10.90 -10.69 1.66
N THR A 48 -11.26 -11.25 2.81
CA THR A 48 -10.28 -11.70 3.80
C THR A 48 -9.46 -12.86 3.25
N SER A 49 -10.08 -13.79 2.49
CA SER A 49 -9.32 -14.88 1.84
C SER A 49 -8.31 -14.36 0.82
N ILE A 50 -8.66 -13.33 0.06
CA ILE A 50 -7.75 -12.69 -0.92
C ILE A 50 -6.57 -12.03 -0.21
N ILE A 51 -6.81 -11.37 0.92
CA ILE A 51 -5.74 -10.74 1.71
C ILE A 51 -4.82 -11.80 2.30
N ASP A 52 -5.36 -12.90 2.81
CA ASP A 52 -4.56 -13.99 3.38
C ASP A 52 -3.69 -14.67 2.31
N ASP A 53 -4.26 -14.94 1.13
CA ASP A 53 -3.53 -15.52 -0.01
C ASP A 53 -2.42 -14.60 -0.56
N THR A 54 -2.54 -13.29 -0.36
CA THR A 54 -1.56 -12.30 -0.83
C THR A 54 -0.58 -11.84 0.26
N ALA A 55 -0.84 -12.17 1.52
CA ALA A 55 0.01 -11.83 2.65
C ALA A 55 1.25 -12.75 2.69
N HIS A 56 2.42 -12.15 2.74
CA HIS A 56 3.70 -12.84 2.88
C HIS A 56 4.32 -12.47 4.24
N PRO A 57 4.03 -13.22 5.33
CA PRO A 57 4.44 -12.83 6.68
C PRO A 57 5.96 -12.82 6.89
N GLU A 58 6.72 -13.52 6.05
CA GLU A 58 8.18 -13.55 6.03
C GLU A 58 8.82 -12.33 5.35
N LEU A 59 8.03 -11.52 4.63
CA LEU A 59 8.51 -10.34 3.93
C LEU A 59 8.07 -9.07 4.66
N VAL A 60 9.04 -8.19 4.92
CA VAL A 60 8.76 -6.87 5.49
C VAL A 60 9.15 -5.80 4.49
N THR A 61 8.19 -4.96 4.12
CA THR A 61 8.46 -3.75 3.34
C THR A 61 9.13 -2.72 4.25
N VAL A 62 10.44 -2.54 4.08
CA VAL A 62 11.21 -1.57 4.88
C VAL A 62 11.03 -0.14 4.35
N LEU A 63 11.02 0.02 3.03
CA LEU A 63 10.88 1.30 2.35
C LEU A 63 9.96 1.14 1.14
N GLN A 64 9.12 2.14 0.91
CA GLN A 64 8.23 2.18 -0.24
C GLN A 64 8.20 3.58 -0.86
N ARG A 65 8.08 3.61 -2.19
CA ARG A 65 7.88 4.84 -2.94
C ARG A 65 6.94 4.60 -4.12
N GLU A 66 5.91 5.41 -4.21
CA GLU A 66 5.08 5.47 -5.41
C GLU A 66 5.63 6.49 -6.41
N SER A 67 5.55 6.11 -7.69
CA SER A 67 5.97 6.97 -8.78
C SER A 67 4.93 8.03 -9.08
N ASN A 68 5.35 9.29 -9.21
CA ASN A 68 4.46 10.31 -9.70
C ASN A 68 4.33 10.16 -11.24
N PRO A 69 3.12 9.89 -11.77
CA PRO A 69 2.90 9.66 -13.19
C PRO A 69 3.19 10.90 -14.06
N ASP A 70 3.20 12.10 -13.47
CA ASP A 70 3.48 13.35 -14.18
C ASP A 70 4.99 13.54 -14.45
N PHE A 71 5.85 12.79 -13.77
CA PHE A 71 7.30 12.86 -13.93
C PHE A 71 7.83 11.64 -14.70
N ARG A 72 8.52 11.88 -15.81
CA ARG A 72 9.07 10.82 -16.68
C ARG A 72 10.32 10.16 -16.11
N ASP A 73 11.14 10.92 -15.38
CA ASP A 73 12.43 10.47 -14.86
C ASP A 73 12.40 10.41 -13.33
N ASN A 74 11.77 9.36 -12.82
CA ASN A 74 11.65 9.13 -11.39
C ASN A 74 12.93 8.46 -10.83
N VAL A 75 13.70 9.20 -10.04
CA VAL A 75 14.89 8.69 -9.31
C VAL A 75 14.58 8.63 -7.82
N TYR A 76 14.78 7.46 -7.22
CA TYR A 76 14.56 7.22 -5.79
C TYR A 76 15.81 6.67 -5.12
N ILE A 77 16.12 7.22 -3.95
CA ILE A 77 17.27 6.84 -3.14
C ILE A 77 16.75 6.27 -1.84
N PHE A 78 17.18 5.06 -1.51
CA PHE A 78 16.81 4.35 -0.30
C PHE A 78 18.07 4.12 0.54
N PRO A 79 18.27 4.88 1.63
CA PRO A 79 19.39 4.65 2.52
C PRO A 79 19.18 3.31 3.24
N VAL A 80 20.17 2.44 3.13
CA VAL A 80 20.23 1.14 3.81
C VAL A 80 21.48 1.11 4.68
N ASP A 81 21.39 0.53 5.87
CA ASP A 81 22.56 0.33 6.72
C ASP A 81 23.21 -1.05 6.47
N GLY A 82 24.38 -1.29 7.08
CA GLY A 82 25.11 -2.54 6.94
C GLY A 82 24.49 -3.76 7.64
N THR A 83 23.35 -3.59 8.33
CA THR A 83 22.66 -4.69 9.02
C THR A 83 21.66 -5.41 8.13
N LEU A 84 21.16 -4.74 7.09
CA LEU A 84 20.25 -5.32 6.11
C LEU A 84 20.94 -6.40 5.28
N ARG A 85 20.32 -7.59 5.23
CA ARG A 85 20.80 -8.74 4.45
C ARG A 85 19.66 -9.24 3.57
N ASN A 86 20.01 -9.84 2.42
CA ASN A 86 19.06 -10.45 1.47
C ASN A 86 17.97 -9.48 0.99
N VAL A 87 18.34 -8.23 0.67
CA VAL A 87 17.41 -7.20 0.19
C VAL A 87 16.86 -7.59 -1.18
N THR A 88 15.53 -7.68 -1.28
CA THR A 88 14.81 -7.89 -2.54
C THR A 88 14.07 -6.62 -2.91
N ILE A 89 14.21 -6.17 -4.17
CA ILE A 89 13.54 -4.98 -4.68
C ILE A 89 12.37 -5.42 -5.57
N TYR A 90 11.17 -5.02 -5.19
CA TYR A 90 9.96 -5.22 -6.00
C TYR A 90 9.64 -3.94 -6.76
N ILE A 91 9.66 -4.01 -8.09
CA ILE A 91 9.28 -2.89 -8.96
C ILE A 91 7.94 -3.25 -9.60
N SER A 92 6.88 -2.60 -9.15
CA SER A 92 5.54 -2.72 -9.73
C SER A 92 5.33 -1.72 -10.86
N GLY A 93 4.60 -2.11 -11.91
CA GLY A 93 4.28 -1.27 -13.06
C GLY A 93 4.96 -1.73 -14.35
N ARG A 94 5.03 -0.85 -15.35
CA ARG A 94 5.65 -1.13 -16.66
C ARG A 94 6.71 -0.08 -17.00
N PRO A 95 7.83 -0.01 -16.27
CA PRO A 95 8.91 0.89 -16.62
C PRO A 95 9.53 0.47 -17.96
N ALA A 96 9.81 1.43 -18.83
CA ALA A 96 10.52 1.16 -20.09
C ALA A 96 11.99 0.78 -19.85
N LEU A 97 12.60 1.36 -18.83
CA LEU A 97 13.97 1.09 -18.39
C LEU A 97 14.07 1.37 -16.89
N PHE A 98 14.84 0.56 -16.16
CA PHE A 98 15.22 0.85 -14.78
C PHE A 98 16.71 0.57 -14.58
N ARG A 99 17.36 1.30 -13.68
CA ARG A 99 18.76 1.10 -13.30
C ARG A 99 18.88 1.14 -11.80
N ILE A 100 19.49 0.10 -11.22
CA ILE A 100 19.80 0.04 -9.80
C ILE A 100 21.30 0.33 -9.66
N THR A 101 21.64 1.28 -8.80
CA THR A 101 23.04 1.63 -8.51
C THR A 101 23.23 1.74 -7.02
N GLN A 102 24.33 1.20 -6.51
CA GLN A 102 24.81 1.49 -5.16
C GLN A 102 25.70 2.73 -5.25
N PRO A 103 25.27 3.90 -4.74
CA PRO A 103 26.17 5.04 -4.63
C PRO A 103 27.26 4.68 -3.62
N GLY A 104 28.51 4.81 -4.05
CA GLY A 104 29.70 4.54 -3.23
C GLY A 104 29.92 5.61 -2.16
#